data_AF-A0A1X0QV01-F1
#
_entry.id   AF-A0A1X0QV01-F1
#
_cell.length_a   1.000
_cell.length_b   1.000
_cell.length_c   1.000
_cell.angle_alpha   90.00
_cell.angle_beta   90.00
_cell.angle_gamma   90.00
#
_symmetry.space_group_name_H-M   'P 1'
#
loop_
_entity.id
_entity.type
_entity.pdbx_description
1 polymer ?
#
loop_
_entity_poly.entity_id
_entity_poly.type
_entity_poly.pdbx_seq_one_letter_code
_entity_poly.pdbx_strand_id
1 'polypeptide(L)'
;LFVNAYIVNNKDSTDLVAITQQSFWYAITQLIMGQKIISKAYISNSVALGFEDFKAEHPSIVFSLKDNPIKGYSDALSAACVVLATTYLNHIVENFQIRVLYYLTVRLAIIYPVSF
;
A
#
# COMPACT_ATOMS: atom_id res chain seq x y z
N LEU A 1 -8.03 -17.01 -5.94
CA LEU A 1 -7.97 -18.48 -6.20
C LEU A 1 -6.54 -18.95 -6.38
N PHE A 2 -5.77 -18.35 -7.30
CA PHE A 2 -4.36 -18.70 -7.57
C PHE A 2 -3.49 -18.85 -6.31
N VAL A 3 -3.42 -17.84 -5.45
CA VAL A 3 -2.56 -17.86 -4.25
C VAL A 3 -2.90 -19.04 -3.33
N ASN A 4 -4.18 -19.40 -3.19
CA ASN A 4 -4.59 -20.55 -2.39
C ASN A 4 -4.13 -21.87 -3.01
N ALA A 5 -4.28 -22.03 -4.33
CA ALA A 5 -3.78 -23.20 -5.05
C ALA A 5 -2.25 -23.30 -4.95
N TYR A 6 -1.56 -22.17 -5.08
CA TYR A 6 -0.11 -22.09 -4.94
C TYR A 6 0.36 -22.51 -3.54
N ILE A 7 -0.28 -22.03 -2.47
CA ILE A 7 0.04 -22.41 -1.08
C ILE A 7 -0.18 -23.91 -0.87
N VAL A 8 -1.31 -24.44 -1.32
CA VAL A 8 -1.64 -25.87 -1.14
C VAL A 8 -0.64 -26.76 -1.85
N ASN A 9 -0.18 -26.35 -3.03
CA ASN A 9 0.78 -27.11 -3.84
C ASN A 9 2.25 -26.93 -3.39
N ASN A 10 2.57 -25.90 -2.60
CA ASN A 10 3.94 -25.56 -2.19
C ASN A 10 4.06 -25.37 -0.66
N LYS A 11 3.35 -26.18 0.13
CA LYS A 11 3.25 -26.04 1.61
C LYS A 11 4.59 -26.01 2.34
N ASP A 12 5.63 -26.62 1.79
CA ASP A 12 6.95 -26.71 2.42
C ASP A 12 7.95 -25.63 1.92
N SER A 13 7.48 -24.66 1.12
CA SER A 13 8.34 -23.63 0.54
C SER A 13 8.58 -22.44 1.50
N THR A 14 9.80 -21.90 1.48
CA THR A 14 10.17 -20.64 2.14
C THR A 14 9.41 -19.42 1.59
N ASP A 15 8.76 -19.56 0.43
CA ASP A 15 7.94 -18.54 -0.20
C ASP A 15 6.69 -18.19 0.62
N LEU A 16 6.27 -19.03 1.58
CA LEU A 16 5.17 -18.73 2.52
C LEU A 16 5.43 -17.48 3.38
N VAL A 17 6.68 -17.21 3.75
CA VAL A 17 7.03 -15.97 4.49
C VAL A 17 6.79 -14.76 3.60
N ALA A 18 7.06 -14.84 2.30
CA ALA A 18 6.85 -13.76 1.35
C ALA A 18 5.35 -13.40 1.21
N ILE A 19 4.44 -14.36 1.37
CA ILE A 19 2.97 -14.14 1.31
C ILE A 19 2.50 -13.16 2.38
N THR A 20 3.21 -13.03 3.50
CA THR A 20 2.88 -12.05 4.54
C THR A 20 3.30 -10.63 4.18
N GLN A 21 4.13 -10.45 3.14
CA GLN A 21 4.67 -9.16 2.75
C GLN A 21 3.78 -8.43 1.76
N GLN A 22 3.66 -7.11 1.92
CA GLN A 22 2.90 -6.26 1.00
C GLN A 22 3.44 -6.31 -0.44
N SER A 23 4.76 -6.45 -0.59
CA SER A 23 5.46 -6.62 -1.88
C SER A 23 4.92 -7.80 -2.68
N PHE A 24 4.65 -8.93 -2.02
CA PHE A 24 4.10 -10.12 -2.66
C PHE A 24 2.72 -9.83 -3.24
N TRP A 25 1.81 -9.27 -2.43
CA TRP A 25 0.45 -8.96 -2.88
C TRP A 25 0.41 -7.94 -4.01
N TYR A 26 1.28 -6.93 -3.94
CA TYR A 26 1.42 -5.96 -5.02
C TYR A 26 1.85 -6.64 -6.32
N ALA A 27 2.82 -7.55 -6.27
CA ALA A 27 3.30 -8.22 -7.45
C ALA A 27 2.29 -9.28 -7.99
N ILE A 28 1.48 -9.92 -7.12
CA ILE A 28 0.31 -10.73 -7.54
C ILE A 28 -0.72 -9.86 -8.27
N THR A 29 -1.01 -8.64 -7.79
CA THR A 29 -1.94 -7.75 -8.51
C THR A 29 -1.41 -7.36 -9.90
N GLN A 30 -0.10 -7.15 -10.04
CA GLN A 30 0.53 -6.91 -11.34
C GLN A 30 0.37 -8.11 -12.29
N LEU A 31 0.58 -9.34 -11.79
CA LEU A 31 0.38 -10.58 -12.56
C LEU A 31 -1.08 -10.73 -13.03
N ILE A 32 -2.05 -10.53 -12.14
CA ILE A 32 -3.48 -10.61 -12.47
C ILE A 32 -3.86 -9.58 -13.53
N MET A 33 -3.26 -8.38 -13.48
CA MET A 33 -3.47 -7.32 -14.46
C MET A 33 -2.70 -7.52 -15.78
N GLY A 34 -1.98 -8.64 -15.94
CA GLY A 34 -1.16 -8.91 -17.12
C GLY A 34 0.04 -7.97 -17.27
N GLN A 35 0.44 -7.30 -16.18
CA GLN A 35 1.58 -6.39 -16.15
C GLN A 35 2.87 -7.15 -15.85
N LYS A 36 3.99 -6.63 -16.37
CA LYS A 36 5.32 -7.15 -16.04
C LYS A 36 5.67 -6.77 -14.62
N ILE A 37 6.10 -7.74 -13.79
CA ILE A 37 6.54 -7.46 -12.42
C ILE A 37 7.75 -6.52 -12.48
N ILE A 38 7.61 -5.33 -11.89
CA ILE A 38 8.58 -4.24 -12.02
C ILE A 38 9.82 -4.46 -11.14
N SER A 39 9.72 -5.30 -10.10
CA SER A 39 10.88 -5.67 -9.29
C SER A 39 10.93 -7.16 -8.97
N LYS A 40 12.04 -7.78 -9.37
CA LYS A 40 12.37 -9.18 -9.15
C LYS A 40 12.61 -9.52 -7.67
N ALA A 41 12.69 -8.53 -6.79
CA ALA A 41 12.82 -8.75 -5.35
C ALA A 41 11.49 -9.12 -4.68
N TYR A 42 10.36 -8.98 -5.40
CA TYR A 42 9.03 -9.08 -4.80
C TYR A 42 8.36 -10.45 -4.92
N ILE A 43 8.81 -11.31 -5.84
CA ILE A 43 8.33 -12.69 -5.93
C ILE A 43 9.41 -13.63 -6.46
N SER A 44 9.45 -14.86 -5.96
CA SER A 44 10.25 -15.95 -6.50
C SER A 44 9.80 -16.32 -7.93
N ASN A 45 10.74 -16.78 -8.75
CA ASN A 45 10.45 -17.24 -10.11
C ASN A 45 9.42 -18.40 -10.14
N SER A 46 9.31 -19.18 -9.06
CA SER A 46 8.37 -20.28 -8.92
C SER A 46 6.91 -19.79 -8.92
N VAL A 47 6.61 -18.66 -8.28
CA VAL A 47 5.25 -18.08 -8.29
C VAL A 47 4.90 -17.53 -9.66
N ALA A 48 5.84 -16.88 -10.34
CA ALA A 48 5.61 -16.35 -11.69
C ALA A 48 5.34 -17.48 -12.70
N LEU A 49 6.10 -18.58 -12.64
CA LEU A 49 5.88 -19.76 -13.46
C LEU A 49 4.54 -20.44 -13.11
N GLY A 50 4.27 -20.66 -11.82
CA GLY A 50 3.00 -21.24 -11.38
C GLY A 50 1.79 -20.40 -11.79
N PHE A 51 1.93 -19.08 -11.91
CA PHE A 51 0.86 -18.22 -12.40
C PHE A 51 0.61 -18.41 -13.91
N GLU A 52 1.65 -18.57 -14.73
CA GLU A 52 1.47 -18.85 -16.16
C GLU A 52 0.84 -20.24 -16.38
N ASP A 53 1.24 -21.25 -15.60
CA ASP A 53 0.61 -22.57 -15.64
C ASP A 53 -0.88 -22.49 -15.25
N PHE A 54 -1.18 -21.78 -14.17
CA PHE A 54 -2.55 -21.57 -13.69
C PHE A 54 -3.40 -20.78 -14.69
N LYS A 55 -2.80 -19.82 -15.39
CA LYS A 55 -3.44 -19.05 -16.46
C LYS A 55 -3.69 -19.91 -17.71
N ALA A 56 -2.80 -20.84 -18.05
CA ALA A 56 -3.02 -21.77 -19.15
C ALA A 56 -4.24 -22.67 -18.89
N GLU A 57 -4.44 -23.09 -17.64
CA GLU A 57 -5.61 -23.87 -17.22
C GLU A 57 -6.88 -23.01 -17.07
N HIS A 58 -6.73 -21.74 -16.70
CA HIS A 58 -7.82 -20.80 -16.47
C HIS A 58 -7.60 -19.46 -17.17
N PRO A 59 -7.76 -19.39 -18.50
CA PRO A 59 -7.43 -18.20 -19.29
C PRO A 59 -8.28 -16.96 -18.96
N SER A 60 -9.47 -17.14 -18.41
CA SER A 60 -10.36 -16.05 -17.97
C SER A 60 -9.91 -15.35 -16.68
N ILE A 61 -8.86 -15.84 -16.01
CA ILE A 61 -8.41 -15.31 -14.72
C ILE A 61 -7.58 -14.02 -14.85
N VAL A 62 -7.03 -13.75 -16.04
CA VAL A 62 -6.26 -12.54 -16.32
C VAL A 62 -7.22 -11.40 -16.58
N PHE A 63 -7.13 -10.38 -15.75
CA PHE A 63 -7.90 -9.17 -15.89
C PHE A 63 -7.21 -8.24 -16.88
N SER A 64 -7.79 -8.06 -18.06
CA SER A 64 -7.36 -7.05 -19.00
C SER A 64 -7.96 -5.70 -18.62
N LEU A 65 -7.13 -4.80 -18.09
CA LEU A 65 -7.52 -3.41 -17.82
C LEU A 65 -7.88 -2.64 -19.10
N LYS A 66 -7.36 -3.08 -20.26
CA LYS A 66 -7.71 -2.52 -21.58
C LYS A 66 -9.12 -2.89 -22.00
N ASP A 67 -9.51 -4.15 -21.78
CA ASP A 67 -10.81 -4.66 -22.21
C ASP A 67 -11.91 -4.37 -21.17
N ASN A 68 -11.52 -4.20 -19.89
CA ASN A 68 -12.41 -3.91 -18.78
C ASN A 68 -11.90 -2.71 -17.97
N PRO A 69 -12.01 -1.48 -18.50
CA PRO A 69 -11.58 -0.30 -17.76
C PRO A 69 -12.44 -0.12 -16.50
N ILE A 70 -11.77 -0.09 -15.34
CA ILE A 70 -12.43 0.19 -14.05
C ILE A 70 -12.83 1.66 -14.03
N LYS A 71 -14.11 1.94 -14.31
CA LYS A 71 -14.67 3.30 -14.18
C LYS A 71 -14.72 3.70 -12.70
N GLY A 72 -14.34 4.94 -12.39
CA GLY A 72 -14.41 5.51 -11.04
C GLY A 72 -13.26 5.16 -10.09
N TYR A 73 -12.25 4.39 -10.54
CA TYR A 73 -11.03 4.17 -9.75
C TYR A 73 -10.32 5.49 -9.41
N SER A 74 -10.28 6.40 -10.38
CA SER A 74 -9.76 7.77 -10.19
C SER A 74 -10.46 8.51 -9.06
N ASP A 75 -11.76 8.29 -8.90
CA ASP A 75 -12.59 9.06 -7.97
C ASP A 75 -12.38 8.56 -6.55
N ALA A 76 -12.30 7.24 -6.37
CA ALA A 76 -11.95 6.63 -5.08
C ALA A 76 -10.52 7.01 -4.65
N LEU A 77 -9.56 6.99 -5.58
CA LEU A 77 -8.19 7.40 -5.31
C LEU A 77 -8.10 8.90 -5.00
N SER A 78 -8.82 9.74 -5.74
CA SER A 78 -8.90 11.18 -5.51
C SER A 78 -9.49 11.49 -4.14
N ALA A 79 -10.59 10.84 -3.76
CA ALA A 79 -11.20 10.98 -2.44
C ALA A 79 -10.22 10.59 -1.32
N ALA A 80 -9.51 9.47 -1.47
CA ALA A 80 -8.49 9.03 -0.50
C ALA A 80 -7.34 10.05 -0.38
N CYS A 81 -6.86 10.60 -1.50
CA CYS A 81 -5.82 11.65 -1.50
C CYS A 81 -6.30 12.93 -0.82
N VAL A 82 -7.55 13.35 -1.02
CA VAL A 82 -8.14 14.52 -0.35
C VAL A 82 -8.20 14.29 1.16
N VAL A 83 -8.66 13.12 1.61
CA VAL A 83 -8.68 12.76 3.03
C VAL A 83 -7.29 12.77 3.64
N LEU A 84 -6.30 12.18 2.95
CA LEU A 84 -4.91 12.15 3.40
C LEU A 84 -4.32 13.56 3.52
N ALA A 85 -4.48 14.39 2.49
CA ALA A 85 -3.99 15.77 2.47
C ALA A 85 -4.63 16.61 3.58
N THR A 86 -5.94 16.46 3.78
CA THR A 86 -6.68 17.16 4.85
C THR A 86 -6.17 16.75 6.23
N THR A 87 -6.02 15.44 6.46
CA THR A 87 -5.55 14.91 7.74
C THR A 87 -4.12 15.38 8.04
N TYR A 88 -3.24 15.34 7.06
CA TYR A 88 -1.86 15.81 7.19
C TYR A 88 -1.80 17.31 7.51
N LEU A 89 -2.58 18.13 6.79
CA LEU A 89 -2.65 19.56 7.03
C LEU A 89 -3.16 19.88 8.44
N ASN A 90 -4.23 19.22 8.88
CA ASN A 90 -4.77 19.40 10.22
C ASN A 90 -3.72 19.08 11.29
N HIS A 91 -2.99 17.98 11.15
CA HIS A 91 -1.91 17.65 12.07
C HIS A 91 -0.78 18.69 12.10
N ILE A 92 -0.44 19.31 10.98
CA ILE A 92 0.55 20.41 10.96
C ILE A 92 0.01 21.61 11.76
N VAL A 93 -1.25 21.99 11.50
CA VAL A 93 -1.89 23.14 12.16
C VAL A 93 -1.99 22.91 13.67
N GLU A 94 -2.46 21.75 14.10
CA GLU A 94 -2.56 21.37 15.52
C GLU A 94 -1.18 21.40 16.21
N ASN A 95 -0.16 20.80 15.59
CA ASN A 95 1.20 20.83 16.15
C ASN A 95 1.76 22.25 16.25
N PHE A 96 1.49 23.09 15.25
CA PHE A 96 1.90 24.49 15.28
C PHE A 96 1.22 25.23 16.44
N GLN A 97 -0.09 25.07 16.61
CA GLN A 97 -0.85 25.68 17.71
C GLN A 97 -0.30 25.26 19.08
N ILE A 98 -0.05 23.97 19.28
CA ILE A 98 0.52 23.44 20.53
C ILE A 98 1.89 24.09 20.81
N ARG A 99 2.75 24.20 19.81
CA ARG A 99 4.07 24.83 19.96
C ARG A 99 3.98 26.31 20.30
N VAL A 100 3.06 27.04 19.68
CA VAL A 100 2.83 28.46 19.98
C VAL A 100 2.33 28.63 21.40
N LEU A 101 1.32 27.86 21.81
CA LEU A 101 0.78 27.91 23.17
C LEU A 101 1.87 27.61 24.21
N TYR A 102 2.66 26.56 24.00
CA TYR A 102 3.77 26.24 24.89
C TYR A 102 4.80 27.38 24.98
N TYR A 103 5.12 28.01 23.86
CA TYR A 103 6.03 29.15 23.87
C TYR A 103 5.45 30.33 24.68
N LEU A 104 4.17 30.65 24.47
CA LEU A 104 3.51 31.77 25.14
C LEU A 104 3.34 31.53 26.64
N THR A 105 2.92 30.34 27.06
CA THR A 105 2.58 30.07 28.47
C THR A 105 3.78 29.68 29.31
N VAL A 106 4.76 28.98 28.74
CA VAL A 106 5.92 28.46 29.49
C VAL A 106 7.16 29.28 29.18
N ARG A 107 7.52 29.46 27.91
CA ARG A 107 8.82 30.07 27.56
C ARG A 107 8.85 31.56 27.84
N LEU A 108 7.77 32.30 27.55
CA LEU A 108 7.72 33.73 27.88
C LEU A 108 7.77 33.98 29.39
N ALA A 109 7.11 33.15 30.20
CA ALA A 109 7.15 33.26 31.65
C ALA A 109 8.56 33.01 32.22
N ILE A 110 9.36 32.15 31.58
CA ILE A 110 10.77 31.92 31.94
C ILE A 110 11.66 33.10 31.50
N ILE A 111 11.41 33.67 30.31
CA ILE A 111 12.23 34.77 29.76
C ILE A 111 11.95 36.09 30.48
N TYR A 112 10.69 36.33 30.84
CA TYR A 112 10.24 37.53 31.56
C TYR A 112 9.63 37.12 32.90
N PRO A 113 10.44 36.75 33.90
CA PRO A 113 9.93 36.43 35.22
C PRO A 113 9.28 37.70 35.80
N VAL A 114 7.96 37.67 35.97
CA VAL A 114 7.23 38.76 36.63
C VAL A 114 7.45 38.60 38.13
N SER A 115 8.40 39.37 38.67
CA SER A 115 8.60 39.52 40.11
C SER A 115 7.48 40.41 40.68
N PHE A 116 6.62 39.86 41.53
CA PHE A 116 5.75 40.66 42.40
C PHE A 116 6.52 41.14 43.63
#